data_AF-A0A973JKX7-F1
#
_entry.id   AF-A0A973JKX7-F1
#
_cell.length_a   1.000
_cell.length_b   1.000
_cell.length_c   1.000
_cell.angle_alpha   90.00
_cell.angle_beta   90.00
_cell.angle_gamma   90.00
#
_symmetry.space_group_name_H-M   'P 1'
#
loop_
_entity.id
_entity.type
_entity.pdbx_description
1 polymer ?
#
loop_
_entity_poly.entity_id
_entity_poly.type
_entity_poly.pdbx_seq_one_letter_code
_entity_poly.pdbx_strand_id
1 'polypeptide(L)'
;MVRRHLAVMKPVGVGNEWSVPESARRLVEDVLAQGAQDWVHAPQLLDIAGRAGGERAEVWRDAAIGLLVRLVADGVIRIGWVDEGRHYPWDCSQGEAVLRVAREWVSRPDPFVRPGDLFWLAVTPEGEAIGRAVWAREDPASEDDDLDEAAVARPLPRPGEPSLGDEVLALGRSRLLEPGDLLDVAARAGVAERDAQELLALGVLAGLVADGRVRLGEGTAERSIVWQVAPGDALMRVARPWSVPEGDGRSTTPWTHLQDGAAWSARKGEVPPMTSEFETALVDETLAEAADDWLDAAGMVSVALGSGTR
;
A
#
# COMPACT_ATOMS: atom_id res chain seq x y z
N MET A 1 31.08 52.74 -37.88
CA MET A 1 29.61 52.79 -37.67
C MET A 1 29.03 51.52 -38.27
N VAL A 2 28.96 50.36 -37.62
CA VAL A 2 28.21 49.94 -36.40
C VAL A 2 26.71 50.26 -36.47
N ARG A 3 25.91 49.21 -36.72
CA ARG A 3 24.69 48.85 -35.95
C ARG A 3 24.34 47.38 -36.24
N ARG A 4 24.77 46.47 -35.36
CA ARG A 4 24.24 45.09 -35.25
C ARG A 4 22.96 45.16 -34.43
N HIS A 5 21.84 44.69 -34.97
CA HIS A 5 20.60 44.46 -34.23
C HIS A 5 20.76 43.19 -33.39
N LEU A 6 20.95 43.37 -32.08
CA LEU A 6 20.77 42.31 -31.09
C LEU A 6 19.28 42.23 -30.77
N ALA A 7 18.62 41.18 -31.27
CA ALA A 7 17.29 40.81 -30.81
C ALA A 7 17.42 40.31 -29.37
N VAL A 8 16.86 41.07 -28.42
CA VAL A 8 16.72 40.66 -27.03
C VAL A 8 15.63 39.59 -26.97
N MET A 9 16.04 38.32 -26.89
CA MET A 9 15.11 37.25 -26.51
C MET A 9 14.69 37.51 -25.07
N LYS A 10 13.41 37.83 -24.88
CA LYS A 10 12.79 37.82 -23.54
C LYS A 10 12.82 36.36 -23.05
N PRO A 11 13.20 36.10 -21.78
CA PRO A 11 13.05 34.77 -21.22
C PRO A 11 11.56 34.41 -21.25
N VAL A 12 11.27 33.25 -21.83
CA VAL A 12 9.96 32.61 -21.71
C VAL A 12 9.77 32.36 -20.23
N GLY A 13 8.86 33.13 -19.60
CA GLY A 13 8.51 32.93 -18.21
C GLY A 13 7.92 31.52 -18.07
N VAL A 14 8.64 30.65 -17.37
CA VAL A 14 8.13 29.37 -16.89
C VAL A 14 7.21 29.70 -15.72
N GLY A 15 6.05 30.26 -16.04
CA GLY A 15 4.99 30.59 -15.10
C GLY A 15 3.72 29.92 -15.59
N ASN A 16 3.66 28.59 -15.48
CA ASN A 16 2.38 27.90 -15.54
C ASN A 16 1.73 28.07 -14.15
N GLU A 17 1.12 29.23 -13.93
CA GLU A 17 0.15 29.51 -12.86
C GLU A 17 -1.23 28.89 -13.18
N TRP A 18 -1.25 27.76 -13.87
CA TRP A 18 -2.39 26.84 -13.89
C TRP A 18 -2.11 25.76 -12.85
N SER A 19 -1.87 26.18 -11.61
CA SER A 19 -2.00 25.27 -10.48
C SER A 19 -3.48 24.93 -10.42
N VAL A 20 -3.83 23.80 -11.03
CA VAL A 20 -5.05 23.05 -10.73
C VAL A 20 -5.20 23.12 -9.22
N PRO A 21 -6.34 23.55 -8.65
CA PRO A 21 -6.51 23.51 -7.21
C PRO A 21 -6.28 22.07 -6.79
N GLU A 22 -5.12 21.83 -6.19
CA GLU A 22 -4.72 20.56 -5.63
C GLU A 22 -5.90 20.13 -4.76
N SER A 23 -6.56 19.05 -5.16
CA SER A 23 -7.82 18.65 -4.57
C SER A 23 -7.61 18.61 -3.06
N ALA A 24 -8.40 19.37 -2.30
CA ALA A 24 -8.28 19.44 -0.84
C ALA A 24 -8.65 18.10 -0.17
N ARG A 25 -8.91 17.05 -0.96
CA ARG A 25 -9.12 15.68 -0.51
C ARG A 25 -7.87 15.17 0.19
N ARG A 26 -8.11 14.51 1.32
CA ARG A 26 -7.09 13.66 1.93
C ARG A 26 -6.93 12.38 1.12
N LEU A 27 -5.76 11.76 1.16
CA LEU A 27 -5.49 10.48 0.48
C LEU A 27 -6.48 9.37 0.85
N VAL A 28 -6.95 9.34 2.10
CA VAL A 28 -8.02 8.43 2.57
C VAL A 28 -9.34 8.72 1.86
N GLU A 29 -9.71 10.00 1.72
CA GLU A 29 -10.93 10.40 1.03
C GLU A 29 -10.86 10.03 -0.46
N ASP A 30 -9.70 10.17 -1.10
CA ASP A 30 -9.50 9.75 -2.49
C ASP A 30 -9.78 8.25 -2.70
N VAL A 31 -9.22 7.39 -1.85
CA VAL A 31 -9.45 5.94 -1.96
C VAL A 31 -10.92 5.61 -1.75
N LEU A 32 -11.58 6.23 -0.78
CA LEU A 32 -12.98 5.96 -0.48
C LEU A 32 -13.91 6.52 -1.57
N ALA A 33 -13.61 7.69 -2.13
CA ALA A 33 -14.35 8.27 -3.24
C ALA A 33 -14.27 7.39 -4.49
N GLN A 34 -13.07 6.91 -4.84
CA GLN A 34 -12.88 5.95 -5.95
C GLN A 34 -13.58 4.62 -5.63
N GLY A 35 -13.37 4.12 -4.42
CA GLY A 35 -13.96 2.88 -3.90
C GLY A 35 -15.50 2.86 -3.90
N ALA A 36 -16.13 4.02 -3.76
CA ALA A 36 -17.58 4.17 -3.82
C ALA A 36 -18.14 4.09 -5.26
N GLN A 37 -17.30 4.21 -6.28
CA GLN A 37 -17.67 4.08 -7.69
C GLN A 37 -17.35 2.68 -8.23
N ASP A 38 -16.18 2.15 -7.87
CA ASP A 38 -15.70 0.83 -8.30
C ASP A 38 -14.67 0.27 -7.31
N TRP A 39 -14.17 -0.94 -7.53
CA TRP A 39 -13.06 -1.47 -6.75
C TRP A 39 -11.76 -0.71 -6.99
N VAL A 40 -10.96 -0.58 -5.94
CA VAL A 40 -9.62 0.00 -6.03
C VAL A 40 -8.58 -1.10 -6.12
N HIS A 41 -7.68 -1.03 -7.09
CA HIS A 41 -6.57 -1.98 -7.23
C HIS A 41 -5.23 -1.38 -6.83
N ALA A 42 -4.21 -2.22 -6.66
CA ALA A 42 -2.88 -1.79 -6.18
C ALA A 42 -2.24 -0.63 -6.98
N PRO A 43 -2.25 -0.61 -8.34
CA PRO A 43 -1.73 0.54 -9.09
C PRO A 43 -2.43 1.87 -8.79
N GLN A 44 -3.77 1.88 -8.68
CA GLN A 44 -4.53 3.10 -8.32
C GLN A 44 -4.19 3.55 -6.91
N LEU A 45 -4.08 2.62 -5.95
CA LEU A 45 -3.68 2.96 -4.59
C LEU A 45 -2.27 3.57 -4.55
N LEU A 46 -1.36 3.06 -5.38
CA LEU A 46 0.00 3.59 -5.52
C LEU A 46 0.00 5.00 -6.13
N ASP A 47 -0.79 5.23 -7.19
CA ASP A 47 -0.92 6.55 -7.81
C ASP A 47 -1.55 7.58 -6.85
N ILE A 48 -2.54 7.18 -6.03
CA ILE A 48 -3.08 8.02 -4.94
C ILE A 48 -1.98 8.32 -3.92
N ALA A 49 -1.27 7.29 -3.44
CA ALA A 49 -0.20 7.45 -2.47
C ALA A 49 0.95 8.33 -2.99
N GLY A 50 1.22 8.33 -4.29
CA GLY A 50 2.25 9.18 -4.91
C GLY A 50 2.00 10.68 -4.74
N ARG A 51 0.75 11.10 -4.49
CA ARG A 51 0.40 12.49 -4.17
C ARG A 51 0.91 12.95 -2.80
N ALA A 52 1.27 12.01 -1.92
CA ALA A 52 2.00 12.31 -0.68
C ALA A 52 3.38 12.96 -0.92
N GLY A 53 3.91 12.85 -2.14
CA GLY A 53 5.26 13.25 -2.49
C GLY A 53 6.29 12.13 -2.28
N GLY A 54 7.55 12.55 -2.10
CA GLY A 54 8.69 11.64 -2.04
C GLY A 54 9.32 11.36 -3.41
N GLU A 55 10.65 11.28 -3.44
CA GLU A 55 11.43 11.19 -4.67
C GLU A 55 11.78 9.76 -5.10
N ARG A 56 11.36 8.77 -4.31
CA ARG A 56 11.73 7.36 -4.48
C ARG A 56 10.48 6.50 -4.63
N ALA A 57 10.52 5.52 -5.51
CA ALA A 57 9.38 4.66 -5.80
C ALA A 57 8.98 3.80 -4.59
N GLU A 58 9.95 3.44 -3.75
CA GLU A 58 9.75 2.72 -2.50
C GLU A 58 8.95 3.56 -1.49
N VAL A 59 9.09 4.89 -1.52
CA VAL A 59 8.30 5.80 -0.66
C VAL A 59 6.83 5.72 -1.02
N TRP A 60 6.51 5.69 -2.33
CA TRP A 60 5.13 5.57 -2.79
C TRP A 60 4.52 4.23 -2.39
N ARG A 61 5.26 3.13 -2.58
CA ARG A 61 4.83 1.79 -2.15
C ARG A 61 4.56 1.76 -0.65
N ASP A 62 5.51 2.24 0.14
CA ASP A 62 5.39 2.19 1.59
C ASP A 62 4.21 3.09 2.04
N ALA A 63 4.04 4.29 1.46
CA ALA A 63 2.85 5.12 1.71
C ALA A 63 1.54 4.42 1.32
N ALA A 64 1.49 3.70 0.19
CA ALA A 64 0.32 2.94 -0.25
C ALA A 64 -0.01 1.80 0.74
N ILE A 65 0.99 1.08 1.22
CA ILE A 65 0.82 0.06 2.27
C ILE A 65 0.31 0.72 3.57
N GLY A 66 0.83 1.88 3.93
CA GLY A 66 0.35 2.66 5.08
C GLY A 66 -1.10 3.08 4.98
N LEU A 67 -1.51 3.53 3.79
CA LEU A 67 -2.89 3.87 3.46
C LEU A 67 -3.80 2.65 3.59
N LEU A 68 -3.35 1.49 3.12
CA LEU A 68 -4.06 0.22 3.31
C LEU A 68 -4.21 -0.15 4.79
N VAL A 69 -3.13 -0.09 5.57
CA VAL A 69 -3.13 -0.34 7.03
C VAL A 69 -4.18 0.53 7.71
N ARG A 70 -4.19 1.82 7.39
CA ARG A 70 -5.11 2.81 7.95
C ARG A 70 -6.57 2.47 7.63
N LEU A 71 -6.90 2.31 6.35
CA LEU A 71 -8.26 2.02 5.90
C LEU A 71 -8.80 0.70 6.47
N VAL A 72 -7.94 -0.32 6.61
CA VAL A 72 -8.30 -1.60 7.25
C VAL A 72 -8.50 -1.44 8.76
N ALA A 73 -7.62 -0.70 9.44
CA ALA A 73 -7.73 -0.46 10.88
C ALA A 73 -9.04 0.28 11.24
N ASP A 74 -9.46 1.18 10.36
CA ASP A 74 -10.72 1.94 10.44
C ASP A 74 -11.94 1.10 10.01
N GLY A 75 -11.73 -0.08 9.42
CA GLY A 75 -12.82 -0.98 9.00
C GLY A 75 -13.59 -0.51 7.76
N VAL A 76 -13.04 0.43 7.00
CA VAL A 76 -13.73 1.06 5.86
C VAL A 76 -13.49 0.34 4.52
N ILE A 77 -12.58 -0.62 4.48
CA ILE A 77 -12.30 -1.46 3.29
C ILE A 77 -12.14 -2.94 3.64
N ARG A 78 -12.19 -3.79 2.62
CA ARG A 78 -11.84 -5.22 2.66
C ARG A 78 -10.90 -5.58 1.52
N ILE A 79 -9.87 -6.35 1.84
CA ILE A 79 -8.89 -6.88 0.88
C ILE A 79 -9.38 -8.23 0.34
N GLY A 80 -9.25 -8.44 -0.97
CA GLY A 80 -9.66 -9.68 -1.62
C GLY A 80 -9.19 -9.79 -3.06
N TRP A 81 -9.80 -10.72 -3.78
CA TRP A 81 -9.69 -10.87 -5.23
C TRP A 81 -10.99 -10.48 -5.92
N VAL A 82 -10.91 -10.19 -7.21
CA VAL A 82 -12.07 -10.02 -8.07
C VAL A 82 -12.09 -11.16 -9.06
N ASP A 83 -13.24 -11.83 -9.14
CA ASP A 83 -13.48 -12.87 -10.13
C ASP A 83 -14.94 -12.80 -10.58
N GLU A 84 -15.20 -13.08 -11.87
CA GLU A 84 -16.53 -13.02 -12.48
C GLU A 84 -17.35 -11.76 -12.16
N GLY A 85 -16.70 -10.61 -12.04
CA GLY A 85 -17.37 -9.35 -11.69
C GLY A 85 -17.89 -9.30 -10.25
N ARG A 86 -17.26 -10.04 -9.33
CA ARG A 86 -17.54 -9.98 -7.89
C ARG A 86 -16.26 -9.94 -7.06
N HIS A 87 -16.31 -9.20 -5.95
CA HIS A 87 -15.24 -9.22 -4.94
C HIS A 87 -15.40 -10.39 -3.96
N TYR A 88 -14.30 -11.11 -3.75
CA TYR A 88 -14.17 -12.20 -2.80
C TYR A 88 -13.10 -11.84 -1.76
N PRO A 89 -13.48 -11.49 -0.52
CA PRO A 89 -12.53 -11.25 0.55
C PRO A 89 -11.65 -12.48 0.78
N TRP A 90 -10.38 -12.26 1.14
CA TRP A 90 -9.50 -13.37 1.53
C TRP A 90 -9.99 -14.05 2.80
N ASP A 91 -9.79 -15.37 2.88
CA ASP A 91 -10.13 -16.19 4.04
C ASP A 91 -9.06 -16.07 5.14
N CYS A 92 -8.90 -14.85 5.66
CA CYS A 92 -8.03 -14.55 6.80
C CYS A 92 -8.49 -13.27 7.52
N SER A 93 -7.86 -12.95 8.64
CA SER A 93 -8.10 -11.65 9.28
C SER A 93 -7.60 -10.51 8.38
N GLN A 94 -8.22 -9.34 8.47
CA GLN A 94 -7.78 -8.20 7.65
C GLN A 94 -6.35 -7.74 8.01
N GLY A 95 -5.92 -7.91 9.26
CA GLY A 95 -4.53 -7.67 9.67
C GLY A 95 -3.54 -8.63 8.98
N GLU A 96 -3.90 -9.91 8.84
CA GLU A 96 -3.10 -10.88 8.07
C GLU A 96 -3.11 -10.56 6.58
N ALA A 97 -4.24 -10.14 6.02
CA ALA A 97 -4.33 -9.72 4.62
C ALA A 97 -3.38 -8.54 4.33
N VAL A 98 -3.34 -7.53 5.20
CA VAL A 98 -2.38 -6.42 5.10
C VAL A 98 -0.94 -6.91 5.13
N LEU A 99 -0.59 -7.82 6.05
CA LEU A 99 0.77 -8.35 6.13
C LEU A 99 1.15 -9.22 4.93
N ARG A 100 0.20 -9.95 4.35
CA ARG A 100 0.39 -10.69 3.10
C ARG A 100 0.73 -9.73 1.96
N VAL A 101 -0.06 -8.66 1.78
CA VAL A 101 0.21 -7.62 0.78
C VAL A 101 1.56 -6.97 1.02
N ALA A 102 1.86 -6.56 2.25
CA ALA A 102 3.12 -5.90 2.58
C ALA A 102 4.32 -6.79 2.28
N ARG A 103 4.29 -8.07 2.67
CA ARG A 103 5.36 -9.04 2.38
C ARG A 103 5.58 -9.18 0.88
N GLU A 104 4.50 -9.43 0.13
CA GLU A 104 4.60 -9.66 -1.30
C GLU A 104 5.11 -8.40 -2.02
N TRP A 105 4.54 -7.23 -1.73
CA TRP A 105 4.89 -5.99 -2.41
C TRP A 105 6.31 -5.51 -2.07
N VAL A 106 6.75 -5.64 -0.81
CA VAL A 106 8.11 -5.26 -0.39
C VAL A 106 9.16 -6.19 -1.02
N SER A 107 8.83 -7.45 -1.25
CA SER A 107 9.73 -8.42 -1.90
C SER A 107 10.01 -8.12 -3.38
N ARG A 108 9.16 -7.31 -4.03
CA ARG A 108 9.31 -6.96 -5.45
C ARG A 108 10.38 -5.88 -5.62
N PRO A 109 11.30 -6.03 -6.59
CA PRO A 109 12.30 -5.00 -6.89
C PRO A 109 11.68 -3.75 -7.53
N ASP A 110 10.57 -3.92 -8.24
CA ASP A 110 9.79 -2.84 -8.85
C ASP A 110 8.49 -2.64 -8.05
N PRO A 111 8.26 -1.46 -7.45
CA PRO A 111 7.02 -1.17 -6.74
C PRO A 111 5.82 -0.99 -7.67
N PHE A 112 6.01 -0.75 -8.98
CA PHE A 112 4.94 -0.55 -9.93
C PHE A 112 4.36 -1.89 -10.41
N VAL A 113 3.28 -2.32 -9.75
CA VAL A 113 2.55 -3.55 -10.08
C VAL A 113 1.43 -3.30 -11.10
N ARG A 114 0.91 -4.36 -11.72
CA ARG A 114 -0.25 -4.30 -12.63
C ARG A 114 -1.58 -4.53 -11.88
N PRO A 115 -2.73 -4.11 -12.44
CA PRO A 115 -4.03 -4.48 -11.87
C PRO A 115 -4.16 -5.99 -11.71
N GLY A 116 -4.64 -6.43 -10.55
CA GLY A 116 -4.79 -7.85 -10.22
C GLY A 116 -3.54 -8.56 -9.70
N ASP A 117 -2.35 -7.94 -9.78
CA ASP A 117 -1.10 -8.59 -9.36
C ASP A 117 -1.00 -8.86 -7.85
N LEU A 118 -1.69 -8.06 -7.02
CA LEU A 118 -1.55 -8.11 -5.55
C LEU A 118 -2.89 -8.27 -4.83
N PHE A 119 -3.86 -7.40 -5.13
CA PHE A 119 -5.17 -7.39 -4.46
C PHE A 119 -6.17 -6.48 -5.17
N TRP A 120 -7.42 -6.60 -4.75
CA TRP A 120 -8.52 -5.67 -4.98
C TRP A 120 -9.15 -5.23 -3.65
N LEU A 121 -9.56 -3.97 -3.57
CA LEU A 121 -10.23 -3.39 -2.41
C LEU A 121 -11.70 -3.19 -2.71
N ALA A 122 -12.55 -3.71 -1.83
CA ALA A 122 -13.95 -3.33 -1.76
C ALA A 122 -14.16 -2.41 -0.55
N VAL A 123 -14.81 -1.26 -0.76
CA VAL A 123 -15.27 -0.44 0.37
C VAL A 123 -16.36 -1.17 1.13
N THR A 124 -16.37 -1.02 2.45
CA THR A 124 -17.50 -1.45 3.28
C THR A 124 -18.66 -0.47 3.12
N PRO A 125 -19.89 -0.81 3.56
CA PRO A 125 -20.99 0.16 3.54
C PRO A 125 -20.69 1.48 4.25
N GLU A 126 -19.87 1.45 5.30
CA GLU A 126 -19.39 2.65 6.01
C GLU A 126 -18.41 3.46 5.14
N GLY A 127 -17.42 2.79 4.55
CA GLY A 127 -16.48 3.45 3.62
C GLY A 127 -17.18 4.04 2.40
N GLU A 128 -18.17 3.34 1.85
CA GLU A 128 -18.97 3.79 0.71
C GLU A 128 -19.81 5.04 1.05
N ALA A 129 -20.35 5.11 2.27
CA ALA A 129 -21.07 6.30 2.74
C ALA A 129 -20.14 7.52 2.82
N ILE A 130 -18.91 7.33 3.34
CA ILE A 130 -17.88 8.38 3.37
C ILE A 130 -17.50 8.81 1.95
N GLY A 131 -17.19 7.86 1.07
CA GLY A 131 -16.81 8.14 -0.31
C GLY A 131 -17.89 8.89 -1.10
N ARG A 132 -19.17 8.52 -0.93
CA ARG A 132 -20.28 9.27 -1.51
C ARG A 132 -20.43 10.68 -0.95
N ALA A 133 -20.16 10.87 0.34
CA ALA A 133 -20.19 12.21 0.95
C ALA A 133 -19.08 13.11 0.38
N VAL A 134 -17.89 12.54 0.12
CA VAL A 134 -16.79 13.24 -0.56
C VAL A 134 -17.22 13.68 -1.96
N TRP A 135 -17.79 12.77 -2.76
CA TRP A 135 -18.31 13.10 -4.10
C TRP A 135 -19.40 14.19 -4.06
N ALA A 136 -20.34 14.09 -3.13
CA ALA A 136 -21.43 15.05 -3.01
C ALA A 136 -20.94 16.46 -2.63
N ARG A 137 -19.83 16.56 -1.88
CA ARG A 137 -19.20 17.83 -1.50
C ARG A 137 -18.56 18.54 -2.69
N GLU A 138 -18.14 17.80 -3.71
CA GLU A 138 -17.29 18.30 -4.78
C GLU A 138 -18.02 18.66 -6.07
N ASP A 139 -19.35 18.69 -6.00
CA ASP A 139 -20.27 19.15 -7.04
C ASP A 139 -19.96 18.61 -8.46
N PRO A 140 -20.62 17.53 -8.89
CA PRO A 140 -20.43 17.00 -10.25
C PRO A 140 -20.87 17.99 -11.36
N ALA A 141 -21.47 19.15 -11.02
CA ALA A 141 -21.85 20.16 -12.01
C ALA A 141 -20.65 20.88 -12.66
N SER A 142 -19.41 20.67 -12.22
CA SER A 142 -18.21 21.08 -12.95
C SER A 142 -17.83 20.04 -14.03
N GLU A 143 -18.73 19.78 -14.98
CA GLU A 143 -18.50 18.83 -16.10
C GLU A 143 -17.52 19.36 -17.18
N ASP A 144 -16.99 20.58 -17.03
CA ASP A 144 -16.19 21.25 -18.08
C ASP A 144 -14.66 21.25 -17.85
N ASP A 145 -14.17 20.60 -16.80
CA ASP A 145 -12.74 20.47 -16.59
C ASP A 145 -12.26 19.17 -17.25
N ASP A 146 -11.99 19.27 -18.56
CA ASP A 146 -11.09 18.39 -19.32
C ASP A 146 -9.71 18.45 -18.65
N LEU A 147 -9.59 17.83 -17.48
CA LEU A 147 -8.32 17.71 -16.77
C LEU A 147 -7.50 16.72 -17.58
N ASP A 148 -6.59 17.27 -18.38
CA ASP A 148 -5.33 16.63 -18.71
C ASP A 148 -4.67 16.25 -17.36
N GLU A 149 -5.05 15.09 -16.82
CA GLU A 149 -4.44 14.50 -15.64
C GLU A 149 -3.00 14.16 -16.05
N ALA A 150 -2.14 15.17 -15.93
CA ALA A 150 -0.73 15.05 -16.22
C ALA A 150 -0.21 13.97 -15.29
N ALA A 151 0.03 12.78 -15.84
CA ALA A 151 0.48 11.62 -15.10
C ALA A 151 1.65 12.06 -14.20
N VAL A 152 1.48 11.93 -12.88
CA VAL A 152 2.52 12.28 -11.92
C VAL A 152 3.76 11.49 -12.31
N ALA A 153 4.84 12.21 -12.60
CA ALA A 153 6.07 11.59 -13.07
C ALA A 153 6.53 10.57 -12.03
N ARG A 154 6.53 9.29 -12.42
CA ARG A 154 6.88 8.19 -11.52
C ARG A 154 8.36 8.29 -11.14
N PRO A 155 8.69 8.28 -9.84
CA PRO A 155 10.08 8.23 -9.40
C PRO A 155 10.72 6.93 -9.87
N LEU A 156 12.01 7.00 -10.17
CA LEU A 156 12.79 5.81 -10.50
C LEU A 156 13.30 5.14 -9.22
N PRO A 157 13.32 3.80 -9.16
CA PRO A 157 14.01 3.09 -8.09
C PRO A 157 15.48 3.50 -8.01
N ARG A 158 16.02 3.64 -6.80
CA ARG A 158 17.43 3.99 -6.56
C ARG A 158 18.19 2.79 -6.00
N PRO A 159 18.72 1.90 -6.87
CA PRO A 159 19.36 0.67 -6.40
C PRO A 159 20.61 0.98 -5.56
N GLY A 160 20.72 0.32 -4.41
CA GLY A 160 21.88 0.41 -3.51
C GLY A 160 21.78 1.48 -2.41
N GLU A 161 20.76 2.33 -2.43
CA GLU A 161 20.44 3.18 -1.28
C GLU A 161 19.78 2.35 -0.17
N PRO A 162 20.02 2.66 1.12
CA PRO A 162 19.28 2.06 2.21
C PRO A 162 17.78 2.29 2.05
N SER A 163 16.98 1.25 2.30
CA SER A 163 15.53 1.41 2.37
C SER A 163 15.14 2.20 3.63
N LEU A 164 13.94 2.78 3.65
CA LEU A 164 13.41 3.40 4.87
C LEU A 164 13.32 2.39 6.03
N GLY A 165 13.00 1.14 5.71
CA GLY A 165 13.03 0.04 6.69
C GLY A 165 14.41 -0.15 7.30
N ASP A 166 15.49 -0.08 6.51
CA ASP A 166 16.86 -0.18 7.02
C ASP A 166 17.26 1.00 7.90
N GLU A 167 16.81 2.22 7.57
CA GLU A 167 16.99 3.39 8.42
C GLU A 167 16.27 3.25 9.78
N VAL A 168 15.00 2.82 9.76
CA VAL A 168 14.21 2.56 10.97
C VAL A 168 14.88 1.48 11.83
N LEU A 169 15.37 0.40 11.22
CA LEU A 169 16.10 -0.65 11.91
C LEU A 169 17.42 -0.15 12.51
N ALA A 170 18.14 0.73 11.80
CA ALA A 170 19.37 1.33 12.31
C ALA A 170 19.10 2.17 13.57
N LEU A 171 18.01 2.94 13.60
CA LEU A 171 17.58 3.68 14.80
C LEU A 171 17.21 2.73 15.95
N GLY A 172 16.41 1.69 15.65
CA GLY A 172 15.92 0.73 16.64
C GLY A 172 16.99 -0.18 17.24
N ARG A 173 18.19 -0.26 16.64
CA ARG A 173 19.36 -0.94 17.24
C ARG A 173 19.95 -0.19 18.43
N SER A 174 19.73 1.13 18.50
CA SER A 174 20.35 2.00 19.51
C SER A 174 19.43 2.33 20.67
N ARG A 175 18.10 2.30 20.45
CA ARG A 175 17.07 2.67 21.43
C ARG A 175 15.71 2.10 21.04
N LEU A 176 14.75 2.20 21.96
CA LEU A 176 13.34 1.98 21.65
C LEU A 176 12.89 2.97 20.59
N LEU A 177 12.14 2.51 19.58
CA LEU A 177 11.60 3.38 18.54
C LEU A 177 10.33 4.05 19.04
N GLU A 178 10.33 5.37 18.96
CA GLU A 178 9.15 6.19 19.26
C GLU A 178 8.39 6.51 17.96
N PRO A 179 7.06 6.77 18.01
CA PRO A 179 6.32 7.24 16.85
C PRO A 179 6.98 8.46 16.16
N GLY A 180 7.57 9.36 16.95
CA GLY A 180 8.32 10.51 16.43
C GLY A 180 9.50 10.12 15.54
N ASP A 181 10.21 9.04 15.88
CA ASP A 181 11.36 8.57 15.09
C ASP A 181 10.94 8.08 13.70
N LEU A 182 9.79 7.39 13.61
CA LEU A 182 9.23 6.94 12.34
C LEU A 182 8.81 8.12 11.46
N LEU A 183 8.25 9.16 12.09
CA LEU A 183 7.80 10.37 11.40
C LEU A 183 8.97 11.23 10.94
N ASP A 184 10.06 11.27 11.71
CA ASP A 184 11.31 11.93 11.29
C ASP A 184 11.96 11.21 10.10
N VAL A 185 11.92 9.87 10.06
CA VAL A 185 12.33 9.10 8.88
C VAL A 185 11.45 9.43 7.67
N ALA A 186 10.13 9.47 7.85
CA ALA A 186 9.19 9.80 6.80
C ALA A 186 9.40 11.23 6.26
N ALA A 187 9.60 12.22 7.13
CA ALA A 187 9.87 13.60 6.75
C ALA A 187 11.16 13.73 5.92
N ARG A 188 12.24 13.02 6.33
CA ARG A 188 13.50 12.99 5.58
C ARG A 188 13.39 12.31 4.21
N ALA A 189 12.34 11.52 3.98
CA ALA A 189 12.05 10.89 2.69
C ALA A 189 11.39 11.86 1.68
N GLY A 190 11.16 13.12 2.06
CA GLY A 190 10.58 14.14 1.19
C GLY A 190 9.05 14.22 1.27
N VAL A 191 8.42 13.61 2.27
CA VAL A 191 6.97 13.70 2.52
C VAL A 191 6.71 14.87 3.46
N ALA A 192 6.08 15.93 2.94
CA ALA A 192 5.92 17.20 3.67
C ALA A 192 4.73 17.17 4.65
N GLU A 193 3.59 16.60 4.23
CA GLU A 193 2.37 16.64 5.02
C GLU A 193 2.39 15.62 6.16
N ARG A 194 1.87 16.03 7.32
CA ARG A 194 1.87 15.19 8.51
C ARG A 194 1.07 13.90 8.33
N ASP A 195 -0.15 13.99 7.79
CA ASP A 195 -0.99 12.82 7.53
C ASP A 195 -0.27 11.84 6.60
N ALA A 196 0.40 12.34 5.57
CA ALA A 196 1.19 11.53 4.65
C ALA A 196 2.43 10.90 5.30
N GLN A 197 3.11 11.61 6.20
CA GLN A 197 4.22 11.04 7.00
C GLN A 197 3.73 9.89 7.88
N GLU A 198 2.54 10.04 8.48
CA GLU A 198 1.92 9.00 9.29
C GLU A 198 1.61 7.74 8.47
N LEU A 199 1.07 7.90 7.26
CA LEU A 199 0.88 6.78 6.34
C LEU A 199 2.20 6.12 5.98
N LEU A 200 3.21 6.88 5.57
CA LEU A 200 4.52 6.33 5.24
C LEU A 200 5.13 5.53 6.41
N ALA A 201 5.07 6.07 7.62
CA ALA A 201 5.55 5.40 8.82
C ALA A 201 4.79 4.08 9.10
N LEU A 202 3.46 4.04 8.95
CA LEU A 202 2.68 2.81 9.08
C LEU A 202 3.06 1.78 8.02
N GLY A 203 3.31 2.21 6.79
CA GLY A 203 3.73 1.36 5.69
C GLY A 203 5.08 0.69 5.91
N VAL A 204 6.07 1.50 6.31
CA VAL A 204 7.40 0.98 6.67
C VAL A 204 7.29 -0.01 7.82
N LEU A 205 6.49 0.31 8.84
CA LEU A 205 6.27 -0.60 9.97
C LEU A 205 5.61 -1.91 9.54
N ALA A 206 4.61 -1.84 8.66
CA ALA A 206 3.91 -3.02 8.14
C ALA A 206 4.88 -3.94 7.36
N GLY A 207 5.72 -3.38 6.49
CA GLY A 207 6.76 -4.14 5.78
C GLY A 207 7.73 -4.82 6.74
N LEU A 208 8.23 -4.09 7.74
CA LEU A 208 9.14 -4.62 8.76
C LEU A 208 8.53 -5.74 9.61
N VAL A 209 7.25 -5.64 9.95
CA VAL A 209 6.50 -6.68 10.66
C VAL A 209 6.24 -7.88 9.76
N ALA A 210 5.89 -7.65 8.49
CA ALA A 210 5.60 -8.69 7.50
C ALA A 210 6.83 -9.57 7.20
N ASP A 211 8.03 -8.98 7.21
CA ASP A 211 9.33 -9.63 7.08
C ASP A 211 9.83 -10.26 8.39
N GLY A 212 9.09 -10.08 9.51
CA GLY A 212 9.49 -10.57 10.82
C GLY A 212 10.74 -9.89 11.40
N ARG A 213 11.16 -8.75 10.83
CA ARG A 213 12.32 -7.96 11.31
C ARG A 213 11.97 -7.17 12.57
N VAL A 214 10.69 -6.94 12.82
CA VAL A 214 10.16 -6.17 13.96
C VAL A 214 9.02 -6.92 14.64
N ARG A 215 8.94 -6.78 15.97
CA ARG A 215 7.78 -7.20 16.77
C ARG A 215 7.18 -5.97 17.43
N LEU A 216 5.86 -5.95 17.61
CA LEU A 216 5.18 -4.83 18.23
C LEU A 216 4.87 -5.16 19.69
N GLY A 217 4.78 -4.13 20.52
CA GLY A 217 4.59 -4.29 21.95
C GLY A 217 4.22 -2.98 22.62
N GLU A 218 4.45 -2.94 23.92
CA GLU A 218 4.39 -1.73 24.72
C GLU A 218 5.66 -1.65 25.56
N GLY A 219 6.13 -0.45 25.88
CA GLY A 219 7.31 -0.32 26.71
C GLY A 219 7.63 1.10 27.11
N THR A 220 8.52 1.22 28.07
CA THR A 220 9.24 2.43 28.44
C THR A 220 10.72 2.24 28.12
N ALA A 221 11.54 3.28 28.33
CA ALA A 221 12.99 3.14 28.25
C ALA A 221 13.56 2.05 29.20
N GLU A 222 12.85 1.72 30.29
CA GLU A 222 13.30 0.77 31.31
C GLU A 222 12.73 -0.65 31.12
N ARG A 223 11.56 -0.78 30.46
CA ARG A 223 10.88 -2.06 30.34
C ARG A 223 10.10 -2.16 29.04
N SER A 224 10.31 -3.23 28.28
CA SER A 224 9.50 -3.57 27.11
C SER A 224 8.74 -4.89 27.30
N ILE A 225 7.53 -4.96 26.75
CA ILE A 225 6.66 -6.13 26.74
C ILE A 225 6.19 -6.33 25.29
N VAL A 226 6.67 -7.39 24.65
CA VAL A 226 6.19 -7.79 23.31
C VAL A 226 4.79 -8.40 23.46
N TRP A 227 3.84 -7.93 22.66
CA TRP A 227 2.48 -8.47 22.71
C TRP A 227 2.43 -9.92 22.23
N GLN A 228 1.67 -10.76 22.93
CA GLN A 228 1.47 -12.17 22.60
C GLN A 228 0.22 -12.35 21.73
N VAL A 229 0.20 -11.69 20.57
CA VAL A 229 -0.90 -11.75 19.58
C VAL A 229 -0.36 -11.93 18.18
N ALA A 230 -1.23 -12.23 17.21
CA ALA A 230 -0.83 -12.33 15.81
C ALA A 230 -0.20 -11.01 15.33
N PRO A 231 0.84 -11.04 14.48
CA PRO A 231 1.50 -9.81 14.00
C PRO A 231 0.55 -8.83 13.33
N GLY A 232 -0.47 -9.34 12.61
CA GLY A 232 -1.49 -8.51 11.96
C GLY A 232 -2.33 -7.75 13.00
N ASP A 233 -2.78 -8.42 14.05
CA ASP A 233 -3.52 -7.80 15.15
C ASP A 233 -2.69 -6.76 15.89
N ALA A 234 -1.40 -7.07 16.10
CA ALA A 234 -0.45 -6.16 16.71
C ALA A 234 -0.31 -4.87 15.87
N LEU A 235 -0.22 -5.00 14.54
CA LEU A 235 -0.15 -3.85 13.64
C LEU A 235 -1.43 -3.02 13.68
N MET A 236 -2.60 -3.66 13.68
CA MET A 236 -3.89 -2.97 13.79
C MET A 236 -4.04 -2.22 15.12
N ARG A 237 -3.48 -2.74 16.22
CA ARG A 237 -3.44 -2.04 17.52
C ARG A 237 -2.60 -0.76 17.47
N VAL A 238 -1.50 -0.76 16.72
CA VAL A 238 -0.65 0.45 16.53
C VAL A 238 -1.32 1.46 15.60
N ALA A 239 -2.01 0.99 14.56
CA ALA A 239 -2.63 1.86 13.56
C ALA A 239 -3.83 2.65 14.11
N ARG A 240 -4.72 2.03 14.90
CA ARG A 240 -5.97 2.66 15.38
C ARG A 240 -5.79 4.00 16.11
N PRO A 241 -4.81 4.18 17.02
CA PRO A 241 -4.59 5.47 17.67
C PRO A 241 -4.15 6.57 16.70
N TRP A 242 -3.47 6.22 15.59
CA TRP A 242 -3.11 7.17 14.55
C TRP A 242 -4.35 7.59 13.76
N SER A 243 -5.46 6.87 13.93
CA SER A 243 -6.73 7.16 13.28
C SER A 243 -7.55 8.31 13.83
N VAL A 244 -7.26 8.71 15.06
CA VAL A 244 -8.05 9.73 15.74
C VAL A 244 -7.45 11.11 15.44
N PRO A 245 -8.23 12.07 14.92
CA PRO A 245 -7.78 13.44 14.74
C PRO A 245 -7.22 14.03 16.05
N GLU A 246 -6.21 14.90 15.96
CA GLU A 246 -5.41 15.45 17.08
C GLU A 246 -6.17 16.25 18.18
N GLY A 247 -7.51 16.22 18.22
CA GLY A 247 -8.33 17.07 19.09
C GLY A 247 -8.45 16.62 20.56
N ASP A 248 -8.38 15.32 20.84
CA ASP A 248 -8.71 14.79 22.18
C ASP A 248 -7.51 14.05 22.78
N GLY A 249 -6.58 14.84 23.33
CA GLY A 249 -5.53 14.39 24.25
C GLY A 249 -4.89 13.05 23.88
N ARG A 250 -3.96 13.06 22.90
CA ARG A 250 -3.21 11.88 22.45
C ARG A 250 -2.80 11.03 23.65
N SER A 251 -3.55 9.94 23.84
CA SER A 251 -3.17 8.82 24.70
C SER A 251 -1.73 8.46 24.33
N THR A 252 -0.88 8.27 25.33
CA THR A 252 0.49 7.76 25.16
C THR A 252 0.44 6.54 24.25
N THR A 253 0.80 6.73 22.98
CA THR A 253 0.63 5.71 21.95
C THR A 253 1.53 4.54 22.32
N PRO A 254 1.05 3.29 22.25
CA PRO A 254 1.87 2.13 22.57
C PRO A 254 3.14 2.08 21.71
N TRP A 255 4.24 1.66 22.34
CA TRP A 255 5.61 1.82 21.85
C TRP A 255 6.11 0.59 21.12
N THR A 256 6.73 0.77 19.96
CA THR A 256 7.25 -0.34 19.17
C THR A 256 8.61 -0.81 19.69
N HIS A 257 8.67 -2.02 20.25
CA HIS A 257 9.93 -2.66 20.58
C HIS A 257 10.53 -3.38 19.37
N LEU A 258 11.48 -2.73 18.71
CA LEU A 258 12.24 -3.34 17.64
C LEU A 258 13.20 -4.41 18.19
N GLN A 259 12.75 -5.67 18.19
CA GLN A 259 13.66 -6.79 18.38
C GLN A 259 14.02 -7.35 17.01
N ASP A 260 15.29 -7.26 16.63
CA ASP A 260 15.80 -7.89 15.41
C ASP A 260 15.44 -9.38 15.45
N GLY A 261 14.50 -9.78 14.60
CA GLY A 261 13.97 -11.14 14.54
C GLY A 261 15.07 -12.18 14.30
N ALA A 262 16.14 -11.81 13.57
CA ALA A 262 17.27 -12.71 13.33
C ALA A 262 18.06 -12.98 14.63
N ALA A 263 18.28 -11.94 15.44
CA ALA A 263 18.97 -12.07 16.73
C ALA A 263 18.14 -12.85 17.76
N TRP A 264 16.80 -12.73 17.69
CA TRP A 264 15.90 -13.47 18.57
C TRP A 264 15.81 -14.96 18.21
N SER A 265 15.63 -15.28 16.93
CA SER A 265 15.57 -16.67 16.46
C SER A 265 16.86 -17.43 16.80
N ALA A 266 18.01 -16.77 16.71
CA ALA A 266 19.29 -17.33 17.13
C ALA A 266 19.39 -17.58 18.65
N ARG A 267 18.74 -16.76 19.49
CA ARG A 267 18.76 -16.92 20.96
C ARG A 267 17.84 -18.03 21.47
N LYS A 268 16.74 -18.31 20.79
CA LYS A 268 15.74 -19.26 21.29
C LYS A 268 15.96 -20.71 20.85
N GLY A 269 16.83 -21.00 19.88
CA GLY A 269 17.12 -22.37 19.43
C GLY A 269 15.90 -23.13 18.85
N GLU A 270 14.74 -22.48 18.77
CA GLU A 270 13.46 -23.05 18.37
C GLU A 270 12.62 -21.91 17.77
N VAL A 271 12.69 -21.74 16.46
CA VAL A 271 11.54 -21.27 15.70
C VAL A 271 11.50 -22.19 14.47
N PRO A 272 10.53 -23.11 14.36
CA PRO A 272 10.33 -23.80 13.11
C PRO A 272 10.07 -22.72 12.05
N PRO A 273 10.68 -22.80 10.86
CA PRO A 273 10.37 -21.86 9.80
C PRO A 273 8.84 -21.82 9.66
N MET A 274 8.25 -20.62 9.58
CA MET A 274 6.89 -20.49 9.06
C MET A 274 6.96 -20.90 7.59
N THR A 275 7.06 -22.20 7.34
CA THR A 275 6.88 -22.76 6.02
C THR A 275 5.44 -22.49 5.66
N SER A 276 5.29 -21.70 4.61
CA SER A 276 4.07 -21.53 3.83
C SER A 276 3.50 -22.91 3.46
N GLU A 277 2.71 -23.52 4.35
CA GLU A 277 1.93 -24.72 4.00
C GLU A 277 0.81 -24.41 2.99
N PHE A 278 0.62 -23.12 2.66
CA PHE A 278 -0.41 -22.66 1.72
C PHE A 278 0.05 -22.53 0.27
N GLU A 279 1.36 -22.65 -0.04
CA GLU A 279 1.84 -22.49 -1.43
C GLU A 279 1.84 -23.76 -2.28
N THR A 280 1.66 -24.96 -1.69
CA THR A 280 1.79 -26.21 -2.48
C THR A 280 0.50 -27.03 -2.59
N ALA A 281 -0.49 -26.81 -1.73
CA ALA A 281 -1.69 -27.65 -1.74
C ALA A 281 -2.79 -27.20 -2.73
N LEU A 282 -2.89 -25.91 -3.06
CA LEU A 282 -4.00 -25.42 -3.90
C LEU A 282 -3.73 -25.38 -5.40
N VAL A 283 -2.46 -25.40 -5.81
CA VAL A 283 -2.09 -25.25 -7.23
C VAL A 283 -2.09 -26.59 -7.96
N ASP A 284 -1.73 -27.70 -7.31
CA ASP A 284 -1.67 -29.01 -7.97
C ASP A 284 -3.04 -29.67 -8.18
N GLU A 285 -4.01 -29.49 -7.27
CA GLU A 285 -5.31 -30.15 -7.39
C GLU A 285 -6.23 -29.43 -8.40
N THR A 286 -6.19 -28.09 -8.43
CA THR A 286 -7.02 -27.28 -9.34
C THR A 286 -6.52 -27.30 -10.79
N LEU A 287 -5.21 -27.44 -11.01
CA LEU A 287 -4.64 -27.58 -12.36
C LEU A 287 -4.80 -29.00 -12.94
N ALA A 288 -4.88 -30.03 -12.08
CA ALA A 288 -5.13 -31.40 -12.53
C ALA A 288 -6.58 -31.59 -13.01
N GLU A 289 -7.58 -31.06 -12.28
CA GLU A 289 -8.99 -31.16 -12.72
C GLU A 289 -9.27 -30.31 -13.97
N ALA A 290 -8.62 -29.13 -14.10
CA ALA A 290 -8.77 -28.31 -15.30
C ALA A 290 -8.12 -28.93 -16.55
N ALA A 291 -7.15 -29.84 -16.42
CA ALA A 291 -6.51 -30.49 -17.56
C ALA A 291 -7.35 -31.63 -18.17
N ASP A 292 -8.15 -32.33 -17.35
CA ASP A 292 -9.03 -33.41 -17.83
C ASP A 292 -10.24 -32.86 -18.60
N ASP A 293 -10.83 -31.75 -18.16
CA ASP A 293 -11.98 -31.12 -18.85
C ASP A 293 -11.63 -30.58 -20.26
N TRP A 294 -10.37 -30.17 -20.49
CA TRP A 294 -9.93 -29.71 -21.82
C TRP A 294 -9.71 -30.85 -22.82
N LEU A 295 -9.40 -32.06 -22.36
CA LEU A 295 -9.22 -33.23 -23.23
C LEU A 295 -10.56 -33.79 -23.73
N ASP A 296 -11.62 -33.73 -22.91
CA ASP A 296 -12.96 -34.13 -23.33
C ASP A 296 -13.59 -33.13 -24.33
N ALA A 297 -13.29 -31.84 -24.20
CA ALA A 297 -13.72 -30.82 -25.16
C ALA A 297 -13.04 -30.96 -26.54
N ALA A 298 -11.76 -31.39 -26.57
CA ALA A 298 -11.03 -31.60 -27.82
C ALA A 298 -11.47 -32.89 -28.57
N GLY A 299 -11.95 -33.91 -27.84
CA GLY A 299 -12.47 -35.15 -28.44
C GLY A 299 -13.80 -34.99 -29.19
N MET A 300 -14.62 -34.00 -28.83
CA MET A 300 -15.92 -33.73 -29.47
C MET A 300 -15.79 -33.06 -30.86
N VAL A 301 -14.64 -32.50 -31.21
CA VAL A 301 -14.45 -31.80 -32.49
C VAL A 301 -14.04 -32.75 -33.64
N SER A 302 -13.61 -33.98 -33.35
CA SER A 302 -13.16 -34.94 -34.40
C SER A 302 -14.27 -35.77 -35.06
N VAL A 303 -15.54 -35.66 -34.66
CA VAL A 303 -16.64 -36.48 -35.23
C VAL A 303 -17.40 -35.79 -36.39
N ALA A 304 -17.10 -34.53 -36.70
CA ALA A 304 -17.89 -33.74 -37.67
C ALA A 304 -17.29 -33.59 -39.09
N LEU A 305 -16.26 -34.36 -39.48
CA LEU A 305 -15.70 -34.31 -40.84
C LEU A 305 -15.80 -35.69 -41.52
N GLY A 306 -17.04 -36.12 -41.77
CA GLY A 306 -17.36 -37.28 -42.58
C GLY A 306 -17.28 -36.99 -44.09
N SER A 307 -16.32 -37.66 -44.73
CA SER A 307 -16.34 -38.20 -46.10
C SER A 307 -17.38 -37.66 -47.11
N GLY A 308 -16.93 -36.86 -48.07
CA GLY A 308 -17.61 -36.64 -49.35
C GLY A 308 -16.73 -37.10 -50.51
N THR A 309 -16.99 -38.29 -51.05
CA THR A 309 -16.41 -38.84 -52.28
C THR A 309 -17.08 -38.24 -53.52
N ARG A 310 -16.27 -37.85 -54.51
CA ARG A 310 -16.57 -37.93 -55.95
C ARG A 310 -15.30 -38.31 -56.70
#